data_AF-A0A805ZNL4-F1
#
_entry.id   AF-A0A805ZNL4-F1
#
_cell.length_a   1.000
_cell.length_b   1.000
_cell.length_c   1.000
_cell.angle_alpha   90.00
_cell.angle_beta   90.00
_cell.angle_gamma   90.00
#
_symmetry.space_group_name_H-M   'P 1'
#
loop_
_entity.id
_entity.type
_entity.pdbx_description
1 polymer ?
#
loop_
_entity_poly.entity_id
_entity_poly.type
_entity_poly.pdbx_seq_one_letter_code
_entity_poly.pdbx_strand_id
1 'polypeptide(L)'
;MEFVGEVKDRASWALHFAQVKANIKQPQRSHKVQVSGKTKTGKPYTYEYKYADLADVDKSVMEATKKVVDDKGNVQFTYFFDVNNTDQGVDVQTILVDVSGFYAVTNKVWFKNFNVGDAQKTASLISYAKRYSLSAAFGIASEDDDDAQDVKNIEEPKVLSKQELDNYTVYYNGIKANLAELYQEAVDGIADAQDWIRGSHTPQDAQAIYQLNQSYKRREKDKQEALKKAEEEAKKEEKLREAQRSEEKPKQEDVSNLFGTLPADGEYIK
;
A
#
# COMPACT_ATOMS: atom_id res chain seq x y z
N MET A 1 25.00 24.19 -13.08
CA MET A 1 25.88 25.13 -12.35
C MET A 1 26.18 26.31 -13.25
N GLU A 2 26.00 27.51 -12.73
CA GLU A 2 26.47 28.76 -13.32
C GLU A 2 27.86 29.08 -12.76
N PHE A 3 28.77 29.62 -13.58
CA PHE A 3 30.13 29.96 -13.17
C PHE A 3 30.35 31.47 -13.29
N VAL A 4 30.92 32.09 -12.26
CA VAL A 4 31.12 33.54 -12.18
C VAL A 4 32.54 33.84 -11.69
N GLY A 5 33.21 34.77 -12.37
CA GLY A 5 34.58 35.19 -12.06
C GLY A 5 35.46 35.30 -13.31
N GLU A 6 36.74 35.60 -13.13
CA GLU A 6 37.69 35.67 -14.24
C GLU A 6 38.02 34.26 -14.77
N VAL A 7 37.95 34.08 -16.10
CA VAL A 7 38.12 32.76 -16.74
C VAL A 7 39.46 32.10 -16.41
N LYS A 8 40.52 32.89 -16.21
CA LYS A 8 41.86 32.40 -15.86
C LYS A 8 41.87 31.63 -14.52
N ASP A 9 40.96 31.95 -13.60
CA ASP A 9 40.91 31.37 -12.26
C ASP A 9 40.07 30.09 -12.19
N ARG A 10 39.30 29.79 -13.25
CA ARG A 10 38.42 28.61 -13.32
C ARG A 10 39.17 27.29 -13.12
N ALA A 11 40.40 27.20 -13.62
CA ALA A 11 41.23 26.00 -13.46
C ALA A 11 41.64 25.77 -12.00
N SER A 12 42.00 26.85 -11.29
CA SER A 12 42.32 26.81 -9.85
C SER A 12 41.09 26.41 -9.03
N TRP A 13 39.94 27.05 -9.30
CA TRP A 13 38.66 26.69 -8.66
C TRP A 13 38.32 25.20 -8.87
N ALA A 14 38.48 24.68 -10.09
CA ALA A 14 38.17 23.29 -10.40
C ALA A 14 39.10 22.31 -9.67
N LEU A 15 40.38 22.65 -9.55
CA LEU A 15 41.36 21.88 -8.79
C LEU A 15 40.99 21.82 -7.30
N HIS A 16 40.75 22.97 -6.67
CA HIS A 16 40.40 23.03 -5.26
C HIS A 16 39.07 22.31 -4.98
N PHE A 17 38.05 22.49 -5.84
CA PHE A 17 36.79 21.76 -5.72
C PHE A 17 36.99 20.24 -5.82
N ALA A 18 37.80 19.78 -6.78
CA ALA A 18 38.13 18.36 -6.92
C ALA A 18 38.86 17.81 -5.68
N GLN A 19 39.78 18.58 -5.10
CA GLN A 19 40.46 18.21 -3.85
C GLN A 19 39.49 18.14 -2.67
N VAL A 20 38.51 19.05 -2.56
CA VAL A 20 37.46 18.96 -1.54
C VAL A 20 36.72 17.64 -1.73
N LYS A 21 36.19 17.37 -2.94
CA LYS A 21 35.45 16.14 -3.22
C LYS A 21 36.25 14.87 -2.91
N ALA A 22 37.54 14.83 -3.25
CA ALA A 22 38.41 13.69 -2.98
C ALA A 22 38.62 13.46 -1.46
N ASN A 23 38.50 14.50 -0.66
CA ASN A 23 38.69 14.47 0.79
C ASN A 23 37.42 14.17 1.59
N ILE A 24 36.25 14.17 0.95
CA ILE A 24 34.96 13.89 1.59
C ILE A 24 34.92 12.44 2.04
N LYS A 25 34.64 12.25 3.33
CA LYS A 25 34.18 10.98 3.87
C LYS A 25 32.67 11.03 3.90
N GLN A 26 32.01 10.00 3.35
CA GLN A 26 30.56 9.96 3.34
C GLN A 26 30.04 9.96 4.80
N PRO A 27 29.04 10.81 5.12
CA PRO A 27 28.47 10.88 6.46
C PRO A 27 27.79 9.56 6.82
N GLN A 28 27.77 9.24 8.12
CA GLN A 28 27.03 8.09 8.62
C GLN A 28 25.53 8.38 8.59
N ARG A 29 24.73 7.41 8.15
CA ARG A 29 23.26 7.48 8.13
C ARG A 29 22.70 7.04 9.49
N SER A 30 23.04 7.77 10.55
CA SER A 30 22.70 7.40 11.93
C SER A 30 21.30 7.84 12.36
N HIS A 31 20.70 8.80 11.67
CA HIS A 31 19.37 9.29 12.00
C HIS A 31 18.30 8.39 11.39
N LYS A 32 17.30 8.04 12.19
CA LYS A 32 16.14 7.23 11.79
C LYS A 32 14.90 8.11 11.87
N VAL A 33 14.11 8.15 10.80
CA VAL A 33 12.77 8.70 10.85
C VAL A 33 11.78 7.62 10.51
N GLN A 34 10.77 7.51 11.38
CA GLN A 34 9.61 6.68 11.18
C GLN A 34 8.50 7.57 10.62
N VAL A 35 8.14 7.38 9.36
CA VAL A 35 7.00 8.06 8.75
C VAL A 35 5.79 7.18 8.94
N SER A 36 4.84 7.66 9.75
CA SER A 36 3.52 7.04 9.87
C SER A 36 2.47 7.94 9.23
N GLY A 37 1.52 7.33 8.54
CA GLY A 37 0.46 8.06 7.86
C GLY A 37 -0.73 7.17 7.61
N LYS A 38 -1.76 7.73 6.99
CA LYS A 38 -2.89 6.97 6.46
C LYS A 38 -2.86 7.07 4.95
N THR A 39 -3.03 5.94 4.28
CA THR A 39 -3.28 5.90 2.84
C THR A 39 -4.57 6.66 2.50
N LYS A 40 -4.81 6.95 1.22
CA LYS A 40 -6.05 7.61 0.77
C LYS A 40 -7.33 6.82 1.16
N THR A 41 -7.19 5.54 1.48
CA THR A 41 -8.26 4.64 1.97
C THR A 41 -8.33 4.54 3.50
N GLY A 42 -7.52 5.32 4.23
CA GLY A 42 -7.53 5.40 5.68
C GLY A 42 -6.68 4.34 6.41
N LYS A 43 -6.04 3.41 5.70
CA LYS A 43 -5.18 2.38 6.31
C LYS A 43 -3.88 3.01 6.83
N PRO A 44 -3.47 2.73 8.08
CA PRO A 44 -2.19 3.21 8.60
C PRO A 44 -1.04 2.52 7.87
N TYR A 45 -0.02 3.29 7.51
CA TYR A 45 1.28 2.77 7.08
C TYR A 45 2.36 3.31 7.99
N THR A 46 3.47 2.59 8.09
CA THR A 46 4.66 3.06 8.78
C THR A 46 5.90 2.50 8.10
N TYR A 47 6.82 3.37 7.71
CA TYR A 47 8.13 2.97 7.22
C TYR A 47 9.23 3.73 7.97
N GLU A 48 10.37 3.08 8.17
CA GLU A 48 11.56 3.68 8.76
C GLU A 48 12.61 3.82 7.65
N TYR A 49 13.20 5.00 7.52
CA TYR A 49 14.37 5.18 6.67
C TYR A 49 15.48 5.88 7.44
N LYS A 50 16.72 5.60 7.05
CA LYS A 50 17.90 6.22 7.62
C LYS A 50 18.41 7.34 6.73
N TYR A 51 18.95 8.37 7.36
CA TYR A 51 19.59 9.48 6.65
C TYR A 51 20.73 10.07 7.47
N ALA A 52 21.62 10.78 6.78
CA ALA A 52 22.53 11.75 7.38
C ALA A 52 21.81 13.10 7.47
N ASP A 53 21.79 13.72 8.64
CA ASP A 53 21.12 15.02 8.79
C ASP A 53 21.97 16.14 8.17
N LEU A 54 21.46 17.39 8.18
CA LEU A 54 22.22 18.51 7.65
C LEU A 54 23.56 18.70 8.37
N ALA A 55 23.63 18.45 9.68
CA ALA A 55 24.84 18.65 10.46
C ALA A 55 25.93 17.61 10.10
N ASP A 56 25.54 16.36 9.90
CA ASP A 56 26.44 15.28 9.47
C ASP A 56 27.00 15.54 8.06
N VAL A 57 26.14 15.98 7.14
CA VAL A 57 26.54 16.35 5.77
C VAL A 57 27.47 17.56 5.80
N ASP A 58 27.08 18.63 6.51
CA ASP A 58 27.88 19.86 6.65
C ASP A 58 29.25 19.57 7.27
N LYS A 59 29.30 18.80 8.35
CA LYS A 59 30.55 18.37 8.98
C LYS A 59 31.45 17.63 8.00
N SER A 60 30.90 16.72 7.22
CA SER A 60 31.67 15.93 6.24
C SER A 60 32.28 16.81 5.16
N VAL A 61 31.54 17.81 4.65
CA VAL A 61 32.06 18.77 3.68
C VAL A 61 33.09 19.69 4.33
N MET A 62 32.80 20.25 5.51
CA MET A 62 33.70 21.17 6.21
C MET A 62 35.03 20.52 6.59
N GLU A 63 35.03 19.26 7.03
CA GLU A 63 36.26 18.50 7.29
C GLU A 63 37.10 18.28 6.02
N ALA A 64 36.45 18.11 4.87
CA ALA A 64 37.14 17.99 3.58
C ALA A 64 37.72 19.34 3.12
N THR A 65 36.93 20.40 3.23
CA THR A 65 37.33 21.78 2.91
C THR A 65 38.55 22.23 3.71
N LYS A 66 38.61 21.91 5.00
CA LYS A 66 39.77 22.22 5.88
C LYS A 66 41.09 21.59 5.44
N LYS A 67 41.07 20.58 4.56
CA LYS A 67 42.28 19.94 4.01
C LYS A 67 42.76 20.60 2.72
N VAL A 68 41.96 21.48 2.12
CA VAL A 68 42.31 22.20 0.90
C VAL A 68 42.88 23.55 1.31
N VAL A 69 44.20 23.56 1.54
CA VAL A 69 44.94 24.71 2.07
C VAL A 69 46.13 25.08 1.18
N ASP A 70 46.56 26.34 1.25
CA ASP A 70 47.84 26.77 0.66
C ASP A 70 49.05 26.32 1.50
N ASP A 71 50.25 26.66 1.05
CA ASP A 71 51.53 26.37 1.73
C ASP A 71 51.63 26.99 3.14
N LYS A 72 50.77 27.97 3.46
CA LYS A 72 50.70 28.63 4.76
C LYS A 72 49.58 28.07 5.64
N GLY A 73 48.82 27.10 5.16
CA GLY A 73 47.70 26.48 5.86
C GLY A 73 46.38 27.25 5.77
N ASN A 74 46.25 28.24 4.90
CA ASN A 74 44.98 28.96 4.71
C ASN A 74 44.04 28.15 3.83
N VAL A 75 42.79 27.99 4.26
CA VAL A 75 41.75 27.31 3.46
C VAL A 75 41.49 28.07 2.16
N GLN A 76 41.49 27.35 1.03
CA GLN A 76 41.38 27.94 -0.31
C GLN A 76 39.97 27.91 -0.90
N PHE A 77 39.07 27.11 -0.30
CA PHE A 77 37.73 26.86 -0.82
C PHE A 77 36.70 26.97 0.29
N THR A 78 35.48 27.39 -0.03
CA THR A 78 34.36 27.39 0.92
C THR A 78 33.04 27.27 0.18
N TYR A 79 31.95 27.15 0.93
CA TYR A 79 30.60 27.22 0.39
C TYR A 79 29.67 27.96 1.32
N PHE A 80 28.55 28.44 0.77
CA PHE A 80 27.43 28.93 1.54
C PHE A 80 26.12 28.65 0.79
N PHE A 81 25.00 28.92 1.45
CA PHE A 81 23.68 28.73 0.88
C PHE A 81 23.07 30.06 0.46
N ASP A 82 22.53 30.10 -0.75
CA ASP A 82 21.49 31.07 -1.11
C ASP A 82 20.13 30.42 -0.85
N VAL A 83 19.31 31.08 -0.03
CA VAL A 83 18.01 30.56 0.42
C VAL A 83 16.95 31.59 0.08
N ASN A 84 16.02 31.20 -0.78
CA ASN A 84 14.84 31.99 -1.09
C ASN A 84 13.62 31.32 -0.46
N ASN A 85 13.03 31.98 0.53
CA ASN A 85 11.82 31.50 1.22
C ASN A 85 10.64 32.38 0.83
N THR A 86 9.63 31.78 0.23
CA THR A 86 8.41 32.45 -0.24
C THR A 86 7.17 31.76 0.28
N ASP A 87 6.01 32.40 0.13
CA ASP A 87 4.72 31.82 0.48
C ASP A 87 4.37 30.54 -0.32
N GLN A 88 5.05 30.30 -1.45
CA GLN A 88 4.83 29.10 -2.26
C GLN A 88 5.78 27.95 -1.87
N GLY A 89 6.96 28.27 -1.36
CA GLY A 89 7.99 27.28 -1.13
C GLY A 89 9.36 27.88 -0.83
N VAL A 90 10.30 26.96 -0.61
CA VAL A 90 11.70 27.25 -0.31
C VAL A 90 12.55 26.76 -1.47
N ASP A 91 13.33 27.66 -2.07
CA ASP A 91 14.45 27.32 -2.94
C ASP A 91 15.75 27.41 -2.17
N VAL A 92 16.66 26.47 -2.39
CA VAL A 92 18.03 26.55 -1.92
C VAL A 92 19.01 26.26 -3.05
N GLN A 93 20.10 27.01 -3.10
CA GLN A 93 21.29 26.72 -3.89
C GLN A 93 22.52 26.75 -2.99
N THR A 94 23.48 25.91 -3.31
CA THR A 94 24.83 25.98 -2.75
C THR A 94 25.70 26.81 -3.68
N ILE A 95 26.43 27.77 -3.12
CA ILE A 95 27.42 28.60 -3.81
C ILE A 95 28.80 28.13 -3.37
N LEU A 96 29.64 27.80 -4.35
CA LEU A 96 30.95 27.17 -4.19
C LEU A 96 32.04 28.18 -4.53
N VAL A 97 32.76 28.68 -3.53
CA VAL A 97 33.65 29.84 -3.65
C VAL A 97 35.10 29.44 -3.47
N ASP A 98 35.94 29.89 -4.39
CA ASP A 98 37.39 29.81 -4.31
C ASP A 98 38.00 31.13 -3.82
N VAL A 99 39.17 31.06 -3.19
CA VAL A 99 39.91 32.23 -2.68
C VAL A 99 40.23 33.26 -3.77
N SER A 100 40.34 32.84 -5.04
CA SER A 100 40.49 33.74 -6.19
C SER A 100 39.30 34.69 -6.39
N GLY A 101 38.16 34.41 -5.75
CA GLY A 101 36.89 35.08 -6.01
C GLY A 101 36.08 34.45 -7.14
N PHE A 102 36.61 33.41 -7.81
CA PHE A 102 35.82 32.59 -8.73
C PHE A 102 34.84 31.72 -7.95
N TYR A 103 33.59 31.63 -8.41
CA TYR A 103 32.60 30.79 -7.76
C TYR A 103 31.65 30.12 -8.75
N ALA A 104 31.02 29.04 -8.29
CA ALA A 104 29.96 28.34 -9.01
C ALA A 104 28.67 28.33 -8.20
N VAL A 105 27.56 28.61 -8.85
CA VAL A 105 26.21 28.54 -8.27
C VAL A 105 25.55 27.25 -8.76
N THR A 106 25.07 26.42 -7.82
CA THR A 106 24.38 25.17 -8.14
C THR A 106 22.94 25.40 -8.62
N ASN A 107 22.33 24.35 -9.19
CA ASN A 107 20.93 24.43 -9.59
C ASN A 107 20.03 24.56 -8.34
N LYS A 108 18.87 25.22 -8.47
CA LYS A 108 17.91 25.35 -7.36
C LYS A 108 17.34 23.98 -7.00
N VAL A 109 17.29 23.69 -5.71
CA VAL A 109 16.43 22.64 -5.15
C VAL A 109 15.23 23.33 -4.51
N TRP A 110 14.03 23.01 -5.00
CA TRP A 110 12.79 23.63 -4.56
C TRP A 110 11.88 22.66 -3.83
N PHE A 111 11.28 23.12 -2.74
CA PHE A 111 10.26 22.39 -2.01
C PHE A 111 9.04 23.27 -1.73
N LYS A 112 7.86 22.72 -1.95
CA LYS A 112 6.60 23.38 -1.61
C LYS A 112 6.43 23.53 -0.10
N ASN A 113 6.03 24.72 0.36
CA ASN A 113 5.73 24.95 1.77
C ASN A 113 4.21 24.86 2.01
N PHE A 114 3.77 23.79 2.67
CA PHE A 114 2.36 23.59 3.04
C PHE A 114 1.97 24.24 4.38
N ASN A 115 2.95 24.75 5.14
CA ASN A 115 2.74 25.25 6.50
C ASN A 115 3.15 26.73 6.61
N VAL A 116 2.72 27.54 5.64
CA VAL A 116 2.97 28.98 5.62
C VAL A 116 2.46 29.60 6.92
N GLY A 117 3.31 30.37 7.60
CA GLY A 117 3.02 30.98 8.92
C GLY A 117 3.48 30.14 10.13
N ASP A 118 3.84 28.88 9.96
CA ASP A 118 4.49 28.07 11.00
C ASP A 118 6.01 28.16 10.86
N ALA A 119 6.62 28.98 11.72
CA ALA A 119 8.06 29.26 11.69
C ALA A 119 8.90 28.00 11.90
N GLN A 120 8.48 27.09 12.79
CA GLN A 120 9.24 25.89 13.12
C GLN A 120 9.22 24.88 11.96
N LYS A 121 8.06 24.66 11.36
CA LYS A 121 7.94 23.78 10.18
C LYS A 121 8.65 24.36 8.96
N THR A 122 8.59 25.68 8.78
CA THR A 122 9.32 26.36 7.71
C THR A 122 10.85 26.23 7.91
N ALA A 123 11.36 26.42 9.13
CA ALA A 123 12.77 26.21 9.45
C ALA A 123 13.23 24.76 9.22
N SER A 124 12.35 23.79 9.53
CA SER A 124 12.60 22.37 9.26
C SER A 124 12.70 22.10 7.74
N LEU A 125 11.80 22.70 6.94
CA LEU A 125 11.84 22.60 5.49
C LEU A 125 13.10 23.23 4.88
N ILE A 126 13.53 24.38 5.39
CA ILE A 126 14.79 25.01 4.97
C ILE A 126 15.99 24.11 5.28
N SER A 127 16.02 23.49 6.46
CA SER A 127 17.11 22.58 6.85
C SER A 127 17.15 21.34 5.94
N TYR A 128 15.98 20.80 5.60
CA TYR A 128 15.85 19.73 4.62
C TYR A 128 16.36 20.17 3.24
N ALA A 129 15.94 21.34 2.75
CA ALA A 129 16.35 21.84 1.44
C ALA A 129 17.87 22.10 1.33
N LYS A 130 18.47 22.65 2.40
CA LYS A 130 19.93 22.82 2.51
C LYS A 130 20.68 21.49 2.41
N ARG A 131 20.15 20.44 3.04
CA ARG A 131 20.77 19.10 2.97
C ARG A 131 20.84 18.61 1.53
N TYR A 132 19.72 18.62 0.81
CA TYR A 132 19.70 18.15 -0.59
C TYR A 132 20.55 19.02 -1.51
N SER A 133 20.51 20.34 -1.33
CA SER A 133 21.37 21.26 -2.10
C SER A 133 22.85 20.96 -1.87
N LEU A 134 23.27 20.80 -0.61
CA LEU A 134 24.66 20.52 -0.27
C LEU A 134 25.09 19.12 -0.77
N SER A 135 24.26 18.11 -0.55
CA SER A 135 24.51 16.75 -1.00
C SER A 135 24.67 16.68 -2.52
N ALA A 136 23.79 17.35 -3.27
CA ALA A 136 23.86 17.42 -4.73
C ALA A 136 25.11 18.18 -5.22
N ALA A 137 25.51 19.25 -4.53
CA ALA A 137 26.69 20.04 -4.90
C ALA A 137 27.98 19.21 -4.82
N PHE A 138 28.14 18.38 -3.78
CA PHE A 138 29.37 17.64 -3.52
C PHE A 138 29.31 16.14 -3.87
N GLY A 139 28.14 15.61 -4.23
CA GLY A 139 27.96 14.18 -4.51
C GLY A 139 27.97 13.33 -3.25
N ILE A 140 27.29 13.79 -2.20
CA ILE A 140 27.14 13.05 -0.93
C ILE A 140 25.88 12.20 -0.98
N ALA A 141 26.01 10.93 -0.62
CA ALA A 141 24.90 10.00 -0.53
C ALA A 141 24.27 10.06 0.88
N SER A 142 23.50 11.14 1.14
CA SER A 142 22.92 11.45 2.46
C SER A 142 21.72 10.59 2.85
N GLU A 143 21.22 9.75 1.96
CA GLU A 143 20.10 8.83 2.17
C GLU A 143 20.45 7.44 1.67
N ASP A 144 19.76 6.40 2.16
CA ASP A 144 19.90 5.06 1.60
C ASP A 144 19.39 5.06 0.15
N ASP A 145 20.26 4.63 -0.78
CA ASP A 145 19.88 4.27 -2.16
C ASP A 145 19.32 2.84 -2.14
N ASP A 146 18.34 2.60 -1.26
CA ASP A 146 17.53 1.37 -1.24
C ASP A 146 16.32 1.49 -2.19
N ASP A 147 16.27 2.56 -2.98
CA ASP A 147 15.28 2.78 -4.04
C ASP A 147 15.38 1.73 -5.16
N ALA A 148 16.51 1.04 -5.29
CA ALA A 148 16.65 -0.07 -6.24
C ALA A 148 16.05 -1.41 -5.73
N GLN A 149 15.69 -1.52 -4.46
CA GLN A 149 15.02 -2.73 -3.92
C GLN A 149 13.56 -2.48 -3.48
N ASP A 150 13.16 -1.23 -3.24
CA ASP A 150 11.81 -0.92 -2.76
C ASP A 150 10.99 0.07 -3.62
N VAL A 151 11.49 0.50 -4.78
CA VAL A 151 10.61 0.99 -5.87
C VAL A 151 10.20 -0.18 -6.76
N LYS A 152 9.61 -1.22 -6.15
CA LYS A 152 8.53 -1.89 -6.88
C LYS A 152 7.51 -0.79 -7.09
N ASN A 153 7.14 -0.48 -8.33
CA ASN A 153 5.90 0.24 -8.59
C ASN A 153 4.81 -0.45 -7.77
N ILE A 154 4.49 0.06 -6.58
CA ILE A 154 3.33 -0.36 -5.82
C ILE A 154 2.19 0.34 -6.54
N GLU A 155 1.85 -0.15 -7.74
CA GLU A 155 0.51 0.01 -8.24
C GLU A 155 -0.37 -0.62 -7.16
N GLU A 156 -1.13 0.23 -6.46
CA GLU A 156 -2.11 -0.24 -5.49
C GLU A 156 -2.96 -1.32 -6.18
N PRO A 157 -3.10 -2.51 -5.58
CA PRO A 157 -3.80 -3.59 -6.24
C PRO A 157 -5.24 -3.15 -6.51
N LYS A 158 -5.58 -3.13 -7.79
CA LYS A 158 -6.88 -2.68 -8.30
C LYS A 158 -7.94 -3.64 -7.79
N VAL A 159 -8.99 -3.11 -7.18
CA VAL A 159 -10.22 -3.87 -6.94
C VAL A 159 -10.83 -4.20 -8.29
N LEU A 160 -10.88 -5.49 -8.62
CA LEU A 160 -11.38 -5.96 -9.90
C LEU A 160 -12.91 -5.91 -9.92
N SER A 161 -13.50 -5.50 -11.03
CA SER A 161 -14.92 -5.73 -11.29
C SER A 161 -15.20 -7.24 -11.38
N LYS A 162 -16.48 -7.63 -11.35
CA LYS A 162 -16.87 -9.04 -11.45
C LYS A 162 -16.31 -9.69 -12.73
N GLN A 163 -16.47 -9.04 -13.88
CA GLN A 163 -15.97 -9.55 -15.16
C GLN A 163 -14.43 -9.63 -15.21
N GLU A 164 -13.73 -8.68 -14.60
CA GLU A 164 -12.27 -8.71 -14.51
C GLU A 164 -11.78 -9.82 -13.59
N LEU A 165 -12.47 -10.06 -12.48
CA LEU A 165 -12.15 -11.14 -11.54
C LEU A 165 -12.43 -12.52 -12.14
N ASP A 166 -13.55 -12.68 -12.86
CA ASP A 166 -13.94 -13.92 -13.53
C ASP A 166 -12.93 -14.32 -14.64
N ASN A 167 -12.27 -13.34 -15.25
CA ASN A 167 -11.24 -13.56 -16.27
C ASN A 167 -9.80 -13.44 -15.75
N TYR A 168 -9.61 -13.28 -14.44
CA TYR A 168 -8.28 -13.07 -13.86
C TYR A 168 -7.46 -14.35 -13.91
N THR A 169 -6.24 -14.28 -14.44
CA THR A 169 -5.35 -15.43 -14.59
C THR A 169 -4.09 -15.30 -13.75
N VAL A 170 -3.63 -16.43 -13.23
CA VAL A 170 -2.44 -16.57 -12.37
C VAL A 170 -1.55 -17.68 -12.91
N TYR A 171 -0.28 -17.69 -12.49
CA TYR A 171 0.62 -18.81 -12.79
C TYR A 171 0.55 -19.83 -11.67
N TYR A 172 0.09 -21.03 -12.01
CA TYR A 172 -0.01 -22.18 -11.12
C TYR A 172 0.77 -23.34 -11.75
N ASN A 173 1.77 -23.88 -11.04
CA ASN A 173 2.67 -24.93 -11.53
C ASN A 173 3.30 -24.65 -12.91
N GLY A 174 3.61 -23.38 -13.19
CA GLY A 174 4.23 -22.94 -14.44
C GLY A 174 3.25 -22.77 -15.61
N ILE A 175 1.95 -22.99 -15.40
CA ILE A 175 0.90 -22.85 -16.41
C ILE A 175 -0.02 -21.68 -16.02
N LYS A 176 -0.55 -20.96 -17.01
CA LYS A 176 -1.59 -19.95 -16.77
C LYS A 176 -2.90 -20.66 -16.42
N ALA A 177 -3.46 -20.35 -15.26
CA ALA A 177 -4.73 -20.87 -14.76
C ALA A 177 -5.70 -19.72 -14.47
N ASN A 178 -7.00 -19.98 -14.59
CA ASN A 178 -8.03 -19.04 -14.14
C ASN A 178 -8.11 -19.07 -12.61
N LEU A 179 -8.05 -17.90 -11.97
CA LEU A 179 -8.01 -17.83 -10.51
C LEU A 179 -9.34 -18.26 -9.86
N ALA A 180 -10.49 -17.99 -10.50
CA ALA A 180 -11.78 -18.37 -9.96
C ALA A 180 -11.96 -19.90 -9.97
N GLU A 181 -11.50 -20.57 -11.03
CA GLU A 181 -11.48 -22.04 -11.13
C GLU A 181 -10.52 -22.64 -10.10
N LEU A 182 -9.29 -22.13 -10.01
CA LEU A 182 -8.31 -22.58 -9.02
C LEU A 182 -8.78 -22.36 -7.57
N TYR A 183 -9.51 -21.28 -7.31
CA TYR A 183 -10.13 -21.04 -6.01
C TYR A 183 -11.23 -22.06 -5.71
N GLN A 184 -12.03 -22.44 -6.71
CA GLN A 184 -13.05 -23.48 -6.56
C GLN A 184 -12.41 -24.84 -6.27
N GLU A 185 -11.32 -25.20 -6.96
CA GLU A 185 -10.55 -26.42 -6.67
C GLU A 185 -10.05 -26.46 -5.22
N ALA A 186 -9.58 -25.31 -4.70
CA ALA A 186 -9.16 -25.19 -3.31
C ALA A 186 -10.34 -25.37 -2.32
N VAL A 187 -11.52 -24.84 -2.66
CA VAL A 187 -12.77 -25.05 -1.91
C VAL A 187 -13.19 -26.51 -1.94
N ASP A 188 -13.02 -27.18 -3.08
CA ASP A 188 -13.37 -28.59 -3.29
C ASP A 188 -12.39 -29.55 -2.61
N GLY A 189 -11.32 -29.03 -2.01
CA GLY A 189 -10.40 -29.79 -1.16
C GLY A 189 -9.14 -30.28 -1.86
N ILE A 190 -8.81 -29.76 -3.04
CA ILE A 190 -7.58 -30.11 -3.75
C ILE A 190 -6.38 -29.50 -2.99
N ALA A 191 -5.51 -30.38 -2.45
CA ALA A 191 -4.42 -29.99 -1.55
C ALA A 191 -3.48 -28.96 -2.19
N ASP A 192 -3.02 -29.21 -3.42
CA ASP A 192 -2.10 -28.32 -4.11
C ASP A 192 -2.70 -26.93 -4.37
N ALA A 193 -4.00 -26.87 -4.67
CA ALA A 193 -4.72 -25.60 -4.86
C ALA A 193 -4.89 -24.86 -3.52
N GLN A 194 -5.17 -25.56 -2.42
CA GLN A 194 -5.23 -24.96 -1.09
C GLN A 194 -3.90 -24.39 -0.63
N ASP A 195 -2.81 -25.14 -0.83
CA ASP A 195 -1.46 -24.71 -0.46
C ASP A 195 -1.03 -23.52 -1.30
N TRP A 196 -1.34 -23.53 -2.60
CA TRP A 196 -1.10 -22.38 -3.46
C TRP A 196 -1.89 -21.16 -2.98
N ILE A 197 -3.21 -21.26 -2.75
CA ILE A 197 -4.05 -20.13 -2.29
C ILE A 197 -3.59 -19.57 -0.94
N ARG A 198 -3.09 -20.40 -0.03
CA ARG A 198 -2.55 -19.98 1.29
C ARG A 198 -1.13 -19.42 1.23
N GLY A 199 -0.43 -19.64 0.13
CA GLY A 199 0.93 -19.17 -0.11
C GLY A 199 1.04 -17.64 -0.20
N SER A 200 2.28 -17.18 -0.32
CA SER A 200 2.56 -15.76 -0.58
C SER A 200 2.37 -15.45 -2.06
N HIS A 201 1.65 -14.36 -2.36
CA HIS A 201 1.30 -13.94 -3.71
C HIS A 201 1.66 -12.48 -3.95
N THR A 202 1.58 -12.03 -5.22
CA THR A 202 1.71 -10.60 -5.53
C THR A 202 0.56 -9.81 -4.88
N PRO A 203 0.70 -8.48 -4.67
CA PRO A 203 -0.38 -7.66 -4.11
C PRO A 203 -1.70 -7.76 -4.89
N GLN A 204 -1.64 -7.86 -6.21
CA GLN A 204 -2.84 -7.97 -7.07
C GLN A 204 -3.50 -9.35 -6.95
N ASP A 205 -2.71 -10.42 -6.96
CA ASP A 205 -3.21 -11.78 -6.77
C ASP A 205 -3.87 -11.95 -5.39
N ALA A 206 -3.21 -11.45 -4.34
CA ALA A 206 -3.75 -11.49 -2.98
C ALA A 206 -5.07 -10.71 -2.86
N GLN A 207 -5.19 -9.57 -3.54
CA GLN A 207 -6.43 -8.79 -3.61
C GLN A 207 -7.54 -9.55 -4.34
N ALA A 208 -7.24 -10.21 -5.46
CA ALA A 208 -8.20 -11.01 -6.21
C ALA A 208 -8.68 -12.24 -5.39
N ILE A 209 -7.77 -12.95 -4.73
CA ILE A 209 -8.08 -14.05 -3.80
C ILE A 209 -8.98 -13.56 -2.66
N TYR A 210 -8.69 -12.37 -2.09
CA TYR A 210 -9.53 -11.76 -1.07
C TYR A 210 -10.95 -11.50 -1.58
N GLN A 211 -11.13 -10.98 -2.79
CA GLN A 211 -12.45 -10.74 -3.40
C GLN A 211 -13.23 -12.05 -3.57
N LEU A 212 -12.57 -13.12 -4.04
CA LEU A 212 -13.19 -14.43 -4.17
C LEU A 212 -13.63 -15.00 -2.82
N ASN A 213 -12.80 -14.87 -1.78
CA ASN A 213 -13.12 -15.30 -0.43
C ASN A 213 -14.35 -14.57 0.16
N GLN A 214 -14.42 -13.25 -0.02
CA GLN A 214 -15.61 -12.49 0.40
C GLN A 214 -16.87 -12.94 -0.36
N SER A 215 -16.75 -13.19 -1.66
CA SER A 215 -17.88 -13.68 -2.48
C SER A 215 -18.34 -15.07 -2.02
N TYR A 216 -17.41 -15.97 -1.72
CA TYR A 216 -17.69 -17.32 -1.25
C TYR A 216 -18.37 -17.31 0.12
N LYS A 217 -17.83 -16.55 1.09
CA LYS A 217 -18.45 -16.41 2.42
C LYS A 217 -19.87 -15.87 2.36
N ARG A 218 -20.13 -14.90 1.46
CA ARG A 218 -21.49 -14.38 1.24
C ARG A 218 -22.39 -15.47 0.69
N ARG A 219 -21.98 -16.17 -0.38
CA ARG A 219 -22.78 -17.26 -0.97
C ARG A 219 -23.08 -18.37 0.03
N GLU A 220 -22.10 -18.75 0.85
CA GLU A 220 -22.31 -19.79 1.86
C GLU A 220 -23.30 -19.32 2.93
N LYS A 221 -23.18 -18.06 3.39
CA LYS A 221 -24.16 -17.47 4.31
C LYS A 221 -25.57 -17.48 3.73
N ASP A 222 -25.72 -17.03 2.49
CA ASP A 222 -27.02 -16.96 1.80
C ASP A 222 -27.61 -18.38 1.63
N LYS A 223 -26.77 -19.38 1.31
CA LYS A 223 -27.17 -20.80 1.21
C LYS A 223 -27.65 -21.35 2.55
N GLN A 224 -26.94 -21.04 3.65
CA GLN A 224 -27.33 -21.46 5.00
C GLN A 224 -28.65 -20.81 5.45
N GLU A 225 -28.86 -19.53 5.14
CA GLU A 225 -30.13 -18.84 5.42
C GLU A 225 -31.29 -19.43 4.61
N ALA A 226 -31.07 -19.75 3.33
CA ALA A 226 -32.06 -20.40 2.47
C ALA A 226 -32.43 -21.81 2.97
N LEU A 227 -31.44 -22.62 3.39
CA LEU A 227 -31.65 -23.94 3.98
C LEU A 227 -32.50 -23.86 5.25
N LYS A 228 -32.18 -22.95 6.17
CA LYS A 228 -32.98 -22.74 7.39
C LYS A 228 -34.42 -22.37 7.08
N LYS A 229 -34.61 -21.46 6.11
CA LYS A 229 -35.95 -21.05 5.69
C LYS A 229 -36.74 -22.21 5.09
N ALA A 230 -36.11 -23.02 4.24
CA ALA A 230 -36.73 -24.21 3.66
C ALA A 230 -37.09 -25.26 4.71
N GLU A 231 -36.22 -25.49 5.71
CA GLU A 231 -36.51 -26.38 6.85
C GLU A 231 -37.69 -25.88 7.70
N GLU A 232 -37.78 -24.57 7.95
CA GLU A 232 -38.89 -23.95 8.67
C GLU A 232 -40.20 -24.06 7.89
N GLU A 233 -40.18 -23.85 6.58
CA GLU A 233 -41.34 -24.00 5.69
C GLU A 233 -41.80 -25.47 5.64
N ALA A 234 -40.87 -26.43 5.49
CA ALA A 234 -41.19 -27.86 5.51
C ALA A 234 -41.83 -28.29 6.86
N LYS A 235 -41.31 -27.81 7.99
CA LYS A 235 -41.90 -28.08 9.32
C LYS A 235 -43.29 -27.47 9.48
N LYS A 236 -43.55 -26.31 8.87
CA LYS A 236 -44.89 -25.68 8.89
C LYS A 236 -45.88 -26.47 8.03
N GLU A 237 -45.46 -26.92 6.85
CA GLU A 237 -46.28 -27.76 5.98
C GLU A 237 -46.59 -29.13 6.60
N GLU A 238 -45.61 -29.76 7.26
CA GLU A 238 -45.81 -31.04 7.95
C GLU A 238 -46.83 -30.91 9.09
N LYS A 239 -46.72 -29.87 9.93
CA LYS A 239 -47.71 -29.58 10.98
C LYS A 239 -49.11 -29.33 10.43
N LEU A 240 -49.21 -28.64 9.29
CA LEU A 240 -50.50 -28.40 8.63
C LEU A 240 -51.09 -29.71 8.09
N ARG A 241 -50.27 -30.58 7.50
CA ARG A 241 -50.69 -31.91 7.03
C ARG A 241 -51.12 -32.82 8.18
N GLU A 242 -50.42 -32.81 9.31
CA GLU A 242 -50.80 -33.58 10.51
C GLU A 242 -52.13 -33.09 11.10
N ALA A 243 -52.35 -31.77 11.15
CA ALA A 243 -53.62 -31.20 11.58
C ALA A 243 -54.78 -31.64 10.67
N GLN A 244 -54.59 -31.57 9.35
CA GLN A 244 -55.59 -32.04 8.38
C GLN A 244 -55.87 -33.55 8.48
N ARG A 245 -54.83 -34.37 8.67
CA ARG A 245 -54.99 -35.82 8.92
C ARG A 245 -55.72 -36.15 10.22
N SER A 246 -55.64 -35.27 11.22
CA SER A 246 -56.33 -35.43 12.50
C SER A 246 -57.82 -35.05 12.41
N GLU A 247 -58.17 -34.13 11.51
CA GLU A 247 -59.55 -33.72 11.22
C GLU A 247 -60.29 -34.72 10.30
N GLU A 248 -59.57 -35.45 9.44
CA GLU A 248 -60.14 -36.48 8.55
C GLU A 248 -60.37 -37.86 9.20
N LYS A 249 -60.10 -38.06 10.50
CA LYS A 249 -60.51 -39.31 11.17
C LYS A 249 -62.05 -39.37 11.16
N PRO A 250 -62.67 -40.36 10.50
CA PRO A 250 -64.12 -40.44 10.44
C PRO A 250 -64.66 -40.67 11.86
N LYS A 251 -65.66 -39.88 12.26
CA LYS A 251 -66.56 -40.26 13.35
C LYS A 251 -67.07 -41.65 12.98
N GLN A 252 -66.73 -42.64 13.80
CA GLN A 252 -67.36 -43.94 13.77
C GLN A 252 -68.84 -43.69 14.13
N GLU A 253 -69.69 -43.50 13.13
CA GLU A 253 -71.14 -43.52 13.34
C GLU A 253 -71.52 -44.94 13.75
N ASP A 254 -72.02 -45.04 14.97
CA ASP A 254 -72.60 -46.22 15.58
C ASP A 254 -73.88 -46.61 14.81
N VAL A 255 -73.71 -47.39 13.74
CA VAL A 255 -74.81 -48.05 13.02
C VAL A 255 -75.25 -49.29 13.79
N SER A 256 -75.77 -49.11 15.00
CA SER A 256 -76.45 -50.17 15.76
C SER A 256 -77.92 -49.88 16.07
N ASN A 257 -78.53 -48.82 15.52
CA ASN A 257 -79.92 -48.44 15.83
C ASN A 257 -80.76 -48.03 14.60
N LEU A 258 -80.66 -48.76 13.48
CA LEU A 258 -81.52 -48.50 12.32
C LEU A 258 -82.02 -49.78 11.61
N PHE A 259 -82.47 -50.78 12.36
CA PHE A 259 -83.41 -51.77 11.84
C PHE A 259 -84.59 -51.90 12.81
N GLY A 260 -85.52 -50.96 12.65
CA GLY A 260 -86.89 -51.13 13.11
C GLY A 260 -87.55 -52.28 12.32
N THR A 261 -88.12 -53.20 13.08
CA THR A 261 -89.03 -54.27 12.68
C THR A 261 -90.04 -53.84 11.61
N LEU A 262 -90.16 -54.58 10.51
CA LEU A 262 -91.37 -54.62 9.69
C LEU A 262 -91.60 -56.04 9.09
N PRO A 263 -92.87 -56.40 8.81
CA PRO A 263 -93.41 -57.75 8.96
C PRO A 263 -93.29 -58.63 7.70
N ALA A 264 -93.58 -59.91 7.92
CA ALA A 264 -93.29 -61.03 7.04
C ALA A 264 -94.50 -61.44 6.19
N ASP A 265 -94.94 -60.66 5.20
CA ASP A 265 -96.06 -61.08 4.35
C ASP A 265 -95.77 -60.86 2.85
N GLY A 266 -95.66 -61.97 2.11
CA GLY A 266 -96.51 -62.17 0.94
C GLY A 266 -95.98 -61.82 -0.45
N GLU A 267 -95.97 -62.86 -1.29
CA GLU A 267 -96.29 -62.85 -2.73
C GLU A 267 -95.17 -62.63 -3.77
N TYR A 268 -94.67 -63.79 -4.24
CA TYR A 268 -94.23 -64.05 -5.61
C TYR A 268 -95.31 -63.71 -6.63
N ILE A 269 -94.97 -63.05 -7.75
CA ILE A 269 -95.46 -63.41 -9.10
C ILE A 269 -94.41 -63.06 -10.18
N LYS A 270 -93.98 -64.14 -10.87
CA LYS A 270 -93.46 -64.36 -12.24
C LYS A 270 -92.51 -63.37 -12.91
#